data_AF-A0A5N5W7T4-F1
#
_entry.id   AF-A0A5N5W7T4-F1
#
_cell.length_a   1.000
_cell.length_b   1.000
_cell.length_c   1.000
_cell.angle_alpha   90.00
_cell.angle_beta   90.00
_cell.angle_gamma   90.00
#
_symmetry.space_group_name_H-M   'P 1'
#
loop_
_entity.id
_entity.type
_entity.pdbx_description
1 polymer ?
#
loop_
_entity_poly.entity_id
_entity_poly.type
_entity_poly.pdbx_seq_one_letter_code
_entity_poly.pdbx_strand_id
1 'polypeptide(L)'
;MRRRIAALAVSAIMAGGTVAMTLPAQTATAATVTCHPAKMRQQIAQLKKKAAEQKRRGQREAARHTLAQADALSKKLHMCIKTEEDASKPFPR
;
A
#
# COMPACT_ATOMS: atom_id res chain seq x y z
N MET A 1 -30.03 -11.18 33.65
CA MET A 1 -28.63 -10.87 33.99
C MET A 1 -28.09 -9.84 33.00
N ARG A 2 -27.66 -8.67 33.50
CA ARG A 2 -27.09 -7.58 32.68
C ARG A 2 -25.60 -7.84 32.49
N ARG A 3 -25.11 -7.90 31.26
CA ARG A 3 -23.67 -7.76 30.96
C ARG A 3 -23.49 -6.57 30.03
N ARG A 4 -23.31 -5.41 30.64
CA ARG A 4 -22.72 -4.22 30.01
C ARG A 4 -21.22 -4.48 30.01
N ILE A 5 -20.61 -4.65 28.84
CA ILE A 5 -19.16 -4.61 28.71
C ILE A 5 -18.83 -3.18 28.29
N ALA A 6 -18.32 -2.46 29.28
CA ALA A 6 -17.80 -1.12 29.15
C ALA A 6 -16.49 -1.13 28.35
N ALA A 7 -16.25 0.03 27.72
CA ALA A 7 -14.96 0.65 27.47
C ALA A 7 -14.00 -0.11 26.54
N LEU A 8 -13.72 0.49 25.38
CA LEU A 8 -12.43 1.16 25.14
C LEU A 8 -12.63 2.20 24.04
N ALA A 9 -13.01 3.41 24.45
CA ALA A 9 -12.90 4.59 23.62
C ALA A 9 -11.41 4.95 23.51
N VAL A 10 -10.75 4.51 22.44
CA VAL A 10 -9.42 5.01 22.09
C VAL A 10 -9.61 6.29 21.29
N SER A 11 -9.74 7.39 22.03
CA SER A 11 -9.68 8.74 21.50
C SER A 11 -8.26 9.00 20.99
N ALA A 12 -8.03 8.72 19.70
CA ALA A 12 -6.85 9.22 19.02
C ALA A 12 -7.04 10.75 18.81
N ILE A 13 -6.63 11.53 19.81
CA ILE A 13 -6.52 12.98 19.69
C ILE A 13 -5.32 13.24 18.75
N MET A 14 -5.61 13.36 17.47
CA MET A 14 -4.69 13.92 16.48
C MET A 14 -4.64 15.43 16.70
N ALA A 15 -3.91 15.87 17.72
CA ALA A 15 -3.50 17.25 17.86
C ALA A 15 -2.39 17.52 16.82
N GLY A 16 -2.66 18.43 15.89
CA GLY A 16 -1.62 19.07 15.09
C GLY A 16 -1.91 19.18 13.60
N GLY A 17 -2.56 20.28 13.22
CA GLY A 17 -2.28 20.94 11.94
C GLY A 17 -3.10 20.47 10.74
N THR A 18 -4.08 21.29 10.39
CA THR A 18 -4.77 21.28 9.11
C THR A 18 -3.78 21.36 7.93
N VAL A 19 -3.60 20.25 7.22
CA VAL A 19 -3.45 20.30 5.76
C VAL A 19 -4.42 19.28 5.20
N ALA A 20 -5.58 19.77 4.80
CA ALA A 20 -6.52 19.03 3.99
C ALA A 20 -5.85 18.69 2.64
N MET A 21 -5.14 17.58 2.58
CA MET A 21 -4.98 16.84 1.34
C MET A 21 -5.84 15.60 1.45
N THR A 22 -6.91 15.60 0.67
CA THR A 22 -7.77 14.46 0.38
C THR A 22 -6.93 13.35 -0.30
N LEU A 23 -6.10 12.64 0.47
CA LEU A 23 -5.56 11.36 0.00
C LEU A 23 -6.72 10.37 0.01
N PRO A 24 -7.04 9.71 -1.12
CA PRO A 24 -8.04 8.67 -1.11
C PRO A 24 -7.55 7.59 -0.14
N ALA A 25 -8.31 7.40 0.94
CA ALA A 25 -8.26 6.18 1.72
C ALA A 25 -8.71 5.06 0.77
N GLN A 26 -7.76 4.49 0.04
CA GLN A 26 -7.97 3.30 -0.76
C GLN A 26 -8.24 2.20 0.26
N THR A 27 -9.52 1.99 0.56
CA THR A 27 -10.02 0.79 1.19
C THR A 27 -9.35 -0.38 0.48
N ALA A 28 -8.58 -1.16 1.24
CA ALA A 28 -8.04 -2.42 0.78
C ALA A 28 -9.20 -3.42 0.67
N THR A 29 -10.10 -3.17 -0.26
CA THR A 29 -11.08 -4.15 -0.69
C THR A 29 -10.28 -5.26 -1.36
N ALA A 30 -10.33 -6.45 -0.79
CA ALA A 30 -9.80 -7.67 -1.38
C ALA A 30 -10.57 -7.97 -2.68
N ALA A 31 -10.28 -7.22 -3.73
CA ALA A 31 -10.64 -7.56 -5.09
C ALA A 31 -9.73 -8.72 -5.50
N THR A 32 -10.31 -9.71 -6.18
CA THR A 32 -9.58 -10.64 -7.05
C THR A 32 -8.34 -9.94 -7.62
N VAL A 33 -7.16 -10.50 -7.38
CA VAL A 33 -5.88 -9.87 -7.75
C VAL A 33 -5.71 -9.98 -9.26
N THR A 34 -6.56 -9.29 -10.02
CA THR A 34 -6.33 -9.02 -11.43
C THR A 34 -5.09 -8.12 -11.46
N CYS A 35 -4.02 -8.64 -12.05
CA CYS A 35 -2.79 -7.88 -12.23
C CYS A 35 -3.10 -6.66 -13.10
N HIS A 36 -3.00 -5.47 -12.52
CA HIS A 36 -3.14 -4.21 -13.24
C HIS A 36 -1.78 -3.49 -13.24
N PRO A 37 -0.88 -3.79 -14.20
CA PRO A 37 0.50 -3.31 -14.17
C PRO A 37 0.62 -1.79 -14.06
N ALA A 38 -0.22 -1.05 -14.79
CA ALA A 38 -0.22 0.41 -14.77
C ALA A 38 -0.54 0.97 -13.37
N LYS A 39 -1.60 0.47 -12.72
CA LYS A 39 -2.02 0.89 -11.38
C LYS A 39 -0.96 0.53 -10.33
N MET A 40 -0.38 -0.66 -10.43
CA MET A 40 0.68 -1.11 -9.51
C MET A 40 1.94 -0.25 -9.65
N ARG A 41 2.38 0.08 -10.87
CA ARG A 41 3.51 0.99 -11.12
C ARG A 41 3.25 2.38 -10.51
N GLN A 42 2.04 2.91 -10.68
CA GLN A 42 1.65 4.19 -10.10
C GLN A 42 1.69 4.16 -8.56
N GLN A 43 1.17 3.10 -7.94
CA GLN A 43 1.21 2.93 -6.48
C GLN A 43 2.65 2.81 -5.95
N ILE A 44 3.52 2.07 -6.64
CA ILE A 44 4.95 1.98 -6.29
C ILE A 44 5.62 3.35 -6.35
N ALA A 45 5.36 4.14 -7.40
CA ALA A 45 5.90 5.49 -7.53
C ALA A 45 5.42 6.42 -6.40
N GLN A 46 4.14 6.34 -6.03
CA GLN A 46 3.58 7.10 -4.91
C GLN A 46 4.22 6.72 -3.57
N LEU A 47 4.42 5.42 -3.30
CA LEU A 47 5.08 4.95 -2.08
C LEU A 47 6.54 5.40 -2.02
N LYS A 48 7.28 5.32 -3.14
CA LYS A 48 8.66 5.84 -3.21
C LYS A 48 8.72 7.34 -2.95
N LYS A 49 7.78 8.12 -3.49
CA LYS A 49 7.67 9.57 -3.22
C LYS A 49 7.39 9.85 -1.75
N LYS A 50 6.45 9.12 -1.12
CA LYS A 50 6.16 9.22 0.31
C LYS A 50 7.37 8.88 1.18
N ALA A 51 8.10 7.81 0.84
CA ALA A 51 9.32 7.43 1.56
C ALA A 51 10.41 8.50 1.45
N ALA A 52 10.58 9.11 0.27
CA ALA A 52 11.53 10.21 0.09
C ALA A 52 11.16 11.43 0.95
N GLU A 53 9.86 11.74 1.05
CA GLU A 53 9.36 12.82 1.90
C GLU A 53 9.57 12.52 3.39
N GLN A 54 9.26 11.29 3.84
CA GLN A 54 9.52 10.84 5.21
C GLN A 54 11.01 10.91 5.55
N LYS A 55 11.90 10.51 4.62
CA LYS A 55 13.36 10.63 4.78
C LYS A 55 13.80 12.08 4.92
N ARG A 56 13.24 13.00 4.12
CA ARG A 56 13.50 14.44 4.23
C ARG A 56 13.06 15.02 5.58
N ARG A 57 11.97 14.50 6.14
CA ARG A 57 11.46 14.87 7.48
C ARG A 57 12.19 14.18 8.63
N GLY A 58 13.24 13.39 8.37
CA GLY A 58 14.00 12.65 9.38
C GLY A 58 13.36 11.33 9.85
N GLN A 59 12.20 10.95 9.31
CA GLN A 59 11.46 9.73 9.68
C GLN A 59 12.01 8.49 8.96
N ARG A 60 13.24 8.08 9.30
CA ARG A 60 13.94 7.00 8.60
C ARG A 60 13.25 5.64 8.70
N GLU A 61 12.74 5.26 9.87
CA GLU A 61 12.06 3.97 10.04
C GLU A 61 10.72 3.92 9.30
N ALA A 62 9.93 5.00 9.34
CA ALA A 62 8.71 5.10 8.54
C ALA A 62 9.00 5.03 7.02
N ALA A 63 10.10 5.67 6.57
CA ALA A 63 10.55 5.58 5.19
C ALA A 63 10.95 4.15 4.81
N ARG A 64 11.64 3.41 5.71
CA ARG A 64 12.00 2.00 5.49
C ARG A 64 10.76 1.11 5.34
N HIS A 65 9.77 1.25 6.22
CA HIS A 65 8.51 0.52 6.10
C HIS A 65 7.78 0.84 4.78
N THR A 66 7.73 2.12 4.40
CA THR A 66 7.07 2.54 3.15
C THR A 66 7.80 2.00 1.91
N LEU A 67 9.14 1.94 1.95
CA LEU A 67 9.92 1.30 0.89
C LEU A 67 9.69 -0.21 0.84
N ALA A 68 9.61 -0.89 1.99
CA ALA A 68 9.30 -2.32 2.03
C ALA A 68 7.93 -2.64 1.42
N GLN A 69 6.93 -1.77 1.62
CA GLN A 69 5.63 -1.90 0.94
C GLN A 69 5.75 -1.74 -0.58
N ALA A 70 6.55 -0.77 -1.04
CA ALA A 70 6.81 -0.58 -2.47
C ALA A 70 7.50 -1.81 -3.09
N ASP A 71 8.45 -2.42 -2.38
CA ASP A 71 9.16 -3.61 -2.82
C ASP A 71 8.24 -4.84 -2.87
N ALA A 72 7.34 -5.01 -1.89
CA ALA A 72 6.34 -6.07 -1.92
C ALA A 72 5.41 -5.94 -3.14
N LEU A 73 4.96 -4.73 -3.46
CA LEU A 73 4.18 -4.47 -4.67
C LEU A 73 4.98 -4.69 -5.95
N SER A 74 6.26 -4.32 -5.96
CA SER A 74 7.17 -4.56 -7.09
C SER A 74 7.35 -6.06 -7.37
N LYS A 75 7.54 -6.86 -6.31
CA LYS A 75 7.60 -8.33 -6.43
C LYS A 75 6.31 -8.91 -7.00
N LYS A 76 5.15 -8.46 -6.51
CA LYS A 76 3.85 -8.87 -7.05
C LYS A 76 3.71 -8.51 -8.53
N LEU A 77 4.11 -7.29 -8.91
CA LEU A 77 4.08 -6.85 -10.32
C LEU A 77 4.99 -7.71 -11.20
N HIS A 78 6.17 -8.07 -10.72
CA HIS A 78 7.09 -8.92 -11.48
C HIS A 78 6.51 -10.33 -11.69
N MET A 79 5.92 -10.92 -10.65
CA MET A 79 5.25 -12.22 -10.77
C MET A 79 4.07 -12.14 -11.73
N CYS A 80 3.27 -11.08 -11.67
CA CYS A 80 2.20 -10.82 -12.64
C CYS A 80 2.72 -10.84 -14.08
N ILE A 81 3.74 -10.02 -14.39
CA ILE A 81 4.28 -9.91 -15.75
C ILE A 81 4.84 -11.25 -16.23
N LYS A 82 5.58 -11.96 -15.36
CA LYS A 82 6.17 -13.25 -15.69
C LYS A 82 5.10 -14.31 -15.97
N THR A 83 4.05 -14.39 -15.15
CA THR A 83 2.94 -15.32 -15.36
C THR A 83 2.19 -15.02 -16.66
N GLU A 84 1.95 -13.75 -16.98
CA GLU A 84 1.33 -13.35 -18.25
C GLU A 84 2.22 -13.71 -19.45
N GLU A 85 3.54 -13.47 -19.38
CA GLU A 85 4.50 -13.85 -20.42
C GLU A 85 4.59 -15.37 -20.62
N ASP A 86 4.59 -16.14 -19.54
CA ASP A 86 4.64 -17.60 -19.60
C ASP A 86 3.30 -18.20 -20.06
N ALA A 87 2.15 -17.60 -19.71
CA ALA A 87 0.83 -17.99 -20.21
C ALA A 87 0.62 -17.63 -21.69
N SER A 88 1.29 -16.58 -22.18
CA SER A 88 1.20 -16.12 -23.57
C SER A 88 2.10 -16.92 -24.51
N LYS A 89 3.02 -17.74 -24.00
CA LYS A 89 3.81 -18.67 -24.82
C LYS A 89 2.92 -19.83 -25.28
N PRO A 90 2.81 -20.09 -26.59
CA PRO A 90 2.18 -21.31 -27.08
C PRO A 90 2.95 -22.50 -26.53
N PHE A 91 2.23 -23.52 -26.05
CA PHE A 91 2.82 -24.76 -25.53
C PHE A 91 3.99 -25.24 -26.40
N PRO A 92 5.12 -25.67 -25.81
CA PRO A 92 6.18 -26.33 -26.57
C PRO A 92 5.59 -27.60 -27.21
N ARG A 93 5.68 -27.70 -28.54
CA ARG A 93 5.42 -28.93 -29.27
C ARG A 93 6.58 -29.91 -29.10
#